data_AF-A0A1H2R2Z9-F1
#
_entry.id   AF-A0A1H2R2Z9-F1
#
_cell.length_a   1.000
_cell.length_b   1.000
_cell.length_c   1.000
_cell.angle_alpha   90.00
_cell.angle_beta   90.00
_cell.angle_gamma   90.00
#
_symmetry.space_group_name_H-M   'P 1'
#
loop_
_entity.id
_entity.type
_entity.pdbx_description
1 polymer ?
#
loop_
_entity_poly.entity_id
_entity_poly.type
_entity_poly.pdbx_seq_one_letter_code
_entity_poly.pdbx_strand_id
1 'polypeptide(L)'
;MEARKEYVREISKVLINCKKYLVDDFDIFLVANDRYNLYPEIAKRSGLKIVNQFKRPVLNRTERDKRAYSEIIFHMKRGSTYGDFKG
;
A
#
# COMPACT_ATOMS: atom_id res chain seq x y z
N MET A 1 8.32 -13.34 -13.63
CA MET A 1 8.59 -12.55 -12.40
C MET A 1 8.69 -11.05 -12.66
N GLU A 2 9.09 -10.64 -13.88
CA GLU A 2 9.31 -9.23 -14.23
C GLU A 2 8.09 -8.32 -14.03
N ALA A 3 6.91 -8.76 -14.44
CA ALA A 3 5.68 -7.99 -14.27
C ALA A 3 5.38 -7.56 -12.82
N ARG A 4 5.76 -8.39 -11.82
CA ARG A 4 5.57 -8.03 -10.40
C ARG A 4 6.57 -6.98 -9.93
N LYS A 5 7.83 -7.08 -10.39
CA LYS A 5 8.87 -6.09 -10.07
C LYS A 5 8.54 -4.73 -10.69
N GLU A 6 8.08 -4.75 -11.93
CA GLU A 6 7.61 -3.56 -12.62
C GLU A 6 6.40 -2.94 -11.93
N TYR A 7 5.40 -3.75 -11.57
CA TYR A 7 4.26 -3.30 -10.78
C TYR A 7 4.70 -2.60 -9.47
N VAL A 8 5.56 -3.25 -8.70
CA VAL A 8 6.12 -2.66 -7.45
C VAL A 8 6.81 -1.33 -7.76
N ARG A 9 7.63 -1.27 -8.81
CA ARG A 9 8.38 -0.06 -9.20
C ARG A 9 7.45 1.08 -9.60
N GLU A 10 6.47 0.82 -10.47
CA GLU A 10 5.58 1.86 -10.99
C GLU A 10 4.61 2.38 -9.91
N ILE A 11 4.03 1.50 -9.08
CA ILE A 11 3.20 1.95 -7.94
C ILE A 11 4.04 2.76 -6.96
N SER A 12 5.28 2.34 -6.69
CA SER A 12 6.16 3.08 -5.77
C SER A 12 6.44 4.50 -6.28
N LYS A 13 6.67 4.67 -7.59
CA LYS A 13 6.88 5.97 -8.23
C LYS A 13 5.65 6.88 -8.10
N VAL A 14 4.46 6.33 -8.33
CA VAL A 14 3.20 7.08 -8.18
C VAL A 14 3.07 7.61 -6.76
N LEU A 15 3.24 6.75 -5.74
CA LEU A 15 3.16 7.16 -4.34
C LEU A 15 4.22 8.22 -3.98
N ILE A 16 5.47 8.06 -4.45
CA ILE A 16 6.52 9.08 -4.25
C ILE A 16 6.12 10.42 -4.84
N ASN A 17 5.50 10.42 -6.03
CA ASN A 17 5.06 11.65 -6.66
C ASN A 17 3.86 12.28 -5.93
N CYS A 18 2.90 11.47 -5.48
CA CYS A 18 1.76 11.94 -4.68
C CYS A 18 2.20 12.62 -3.39
N LYS A 19 3.19 12.05 -2.68
CA LYS A 19 3.69 12.60 -1.40
C LYS A 19 4.12 14.07 -1.49
N LYS A 20 4.60 14.53 -2.65
CA LYS A 20 5.05 15.93 -2.83
C LYS A 20 3.93 16.96 -2.65
N TYR A 21 2.68 16.52 -2.74
CA TYR A 21 1.49 17.36 -2.68
C TYR A 21 0.65 17.07 -1.43
N LEU A 22 1.13 16.23 -0.51
CA LEU A 22 0.45 15.92 0.74
C LEU A 22 1.00 16.81 1.86
N VAL A 23 0.12 17.26 2.75
CA VAL A 23 0.49 17.95 3.99
C VAL A 23 1.30 17.04 4.91
N ASP A 24 2.01 17.62 5.88
CA ASP A 24 2.65 16.82 6.92
C ASP A 24 1.62 16.04 7.76
N ASP A 25 2.06 14.90 8.32
CA ASP A 25 1.21 13.91 9.01
C ASP A 25 -0.01 13.40 8.21
N PHE A 26 0.13 13.28 6.89
CA PHE A 26 -0.90 12.69 6.05
C PHE A 26 -1.23 11.23 6.41
N ASP A 27 -2.46 10.82 6.08
CA ASP A 27 -2.90 9.43 6.07
C ASP A 27 -3.16 8.98 4.62
N ILE A 28 -2.53 7.88 4.19
CA ILE A 28 -2.82 7.22 2.92
C ILE A 28 -3.58 5.93 3.21
N PHE A 29 -4.81 5.82 2.72
CA PHE A 29 -5.58 4.58 2.73
C PHE A 29 -5.58 3.96 1.33
N LEU A 30 -4.90 2.82 1.20
CA LEU A 30 -4.78 2.10 -0.06
C LEU A 30 -5.51 0.76 0.04
N VAL A 31 -6.51 0.55 -0.82
CA VAL A 31 -7.25 -0.71 -0.91
C VAL A 31 -6.66 -1.57 -2.01
N ALA A 32 -6.24 -2.80 -1.68
CA ALA A 32 -5.73 -3.73 -2.67
C ALA A 32 -5.91 -5.20 -2.29
N ASN A 33 -5.95 -6.06 -3.31
CA ASN A 33 -5.88 -7.50 -3.13
C ASN A 33 -4.42 -7.97 -3.22
N ASP A 34 -3.75 -8.05 -2.08
CA ASP A 34 -2.32 -8.36 -2.03
C ASP A 34 -2.03 -9.87 -2.00
N ARG A 35 -2.29 -10.58 -3.09
CA ARG A 35 -2.05 -12.04 -3.18
C ARG A 35 -0.58 -12.45 -3.09
N TYR A 36 0.35 -11.51 -3.34
CA TYR A 36 1.78 -11.78 -3.43
C TYR A 36 2.61 -11.00 -2.41
N ASN A 37 1.97 -10.38 -1.42
CA ASN A 37 2.61 -9.59 -0.38
C ASN A 37 3.53 -8.47 -0.93
N LEU A 38 3.08 -7.76 -1.98
CA LEU A 38 3.83 -6.73 -2.68
C LEU A 38 3.76 -5.37 -1.98
N TYR A 39 2.68 -5.09 -1.25
CA TYR A 39 2.46 -3.77 -0.67
C TYR A 39 3.42 -3.38 0.46
N PRO A 40 3.94 -4.31 1.29
CA PRO A 40 5.03 -3.99 2.21
C PRO A 40 6.27 -3.45 1.50
N GLU A 41 6.65 -4.03 0.36
CA GLU A 41 7.81 -3.57 -0.42
C GLU A 41 7.54 -2.23 -1.12
N ILE A 42 6.33 -2.05 -1.66
CA ILE A 42 5.88 -0.76 -2.23
C ILE A 42 5.96 0.34 -1.18
N ALA A 43 5.39 0.12 0.02
CA ALA A 43 5.42 1.10 1.10
C ALA A 43 6.87 1.49 1.46
N LYS A 44 7.75 0.50 1.63
CA LYS A 44 9.17 0.72 1.91
C LYS A 44 9.85 1.55 0.83
N ARG A 45 9.69 1.18 -0.45
CA ARG A 45 10.28 1.91 -1.59
C ARG A 45 9.77 3.33 -1.71
N SER A 46 8.51 3.56 -1.34
CA SER A 46 7.91 4.89 -1.34
C SER A 46 8.27 5.73 -0.13
N GLY A 47 9.09 5.24 0.81
CA GLY A 47 9.38 5.95 2.05
C GLY A 47 8.12 6.14 2.92
N LEU A 48 7.25 5.14 2.90
CA LEU A 48 6.02 5.05 3.69
C LEU A 48 6.14 3.88 4.67
N LYS A 49 5.31 3.90 5.71
CA LYS A 49 5.17 2.80 6.65
C LYS A 49 3.70 2.41 6.73
N ILE A 50 3.41 1.13 6.58
CA ILE A 50 2.08 0.58 6.90
C ILE A 50 1.95 0.58 8.41
N VAL A 51 1.03 1.39 8.95
CA VAL A 51 0.78 1.50 10.38
C VAL A 51 -0.40 0.65 10.82
N ASN A 52 -1.42 0.48 9.97
CA ASN A 52 -2.54 -0.45 10.19
C ASN A 52 -2.87 -1.22 8.91
N GLN A 53 -3.41 -2.43 9.07
CA GLN A 53 -4.00 -3.21 7.98
C GLN A 53 -5.38 -3.69 8.40
N PHE A 54 -6.38 -3.40 7.58
CA PHE A 54 -7.74 -3.87 7.80
C PHE A 54 -8.09 -4.87 6.70
N LYS A 55 -8.63 -6.03 7.09
CA LYS A 55 -9.14 -7.01 6.13
C LYS A 55 -10.64 -6.89 6.10
N ARG A 56 -11.21 -6.54 4.94
CA ARG A 56 -12.66 -6.55 4.79
C ARG A 56 -13.09 -7.95 4.33
N PRO A 57 -13.93 -8.68 5.09
CA PRO A 57 -14.54 -9.90 4.58
C PRO A 57 -15.55 -9.49 3.49
N VAL A 58 -15.25 -9.79 2.23
CA VAL A 58 -16.23 -9.65 1.15
C VAL A 58 -17.14 -10.87 1.24
N LEU A 59 -18.31 -10.68 1.86
CA LEU A 59 -19.37 -11.68 1.86
C LEU A 59 -19.99 -11.70 0.45
N ASN A 60 -19.80 -12.82 -0.25
CA ASN A 60 -20.22 -13.03 -1.65
C ASN A 60 -21.68 -12.63 -1.92
N ARG A 61 -21.93 -11.98 -3.06
CA ARG A 61 -23.18 -12.16 -3.81
C ARG A 61 -23.05 -13.44 -4.66
N THR A 62 -24.03 -14.32 -4.53
CA THR A 62 -24.41 -15.51 -5.34
C THR A 62 -23.47 -15.99 -6.47
N GLU A 63 -23.11 -17.28 -6.35
CA GLU A 63 -22.71 -18.28 -7.36
C GLU A 63 -21.37 -18.14 -8.13
N ARG A 64 -20.57 -19.22 -8.01
CA ARG A 64 -19.53 -19.77 -8.91
C ARG A 64 -18.02 -19.51 -8.76
N ASP A 65 -17.52 -18.64 -7.89
CA ASP A 65 -16.05 -18.60 -7.65
C ASP A 65 -15.67 -18.47 -6.16
N LYS A 66 -15.19 -19.59 -5.58
CA LYS A 66 -14.80 -19.74 -4.17
C LYS A 66 -13.45 -19.09 -3.80
N ARG A 67 -12.95 -18.14 -4.58
CA ARG A 67 -11.71 -17.43 -4.21
C ARG A 67 -12.08 -16.28 -3.31
N ALA A 68 -11.76 -16.39 -2.02
CA ALA A 68 -11.97 -15.32 -1.05
C ALA A 68 -11.31 -14.02 -1.56
N TYR A 69 -12.13 -13.08 -2.04
CA TYR A 69 -11.69 -11.74 -2.35
C TYR A 69 -11.49 -11.01 -1.03
N SER A 70 -10.35 -11.18 -0.37
CA SER A 70 -9.98 -10.33 0.76
C SER A 70 -9.32 -9.07 0.20
N GLU A 71 -10.06 -7.97 0.18
CA GLU A 71 -9.46 -6.65 0.00
C GLU A 71 -8.81 -6.24 1.33
N ILE A 72 -7.52 -5.88 1.26
CA ILE A 72 -6.75 -5.36 2.38
C ILE A 72 -6.71 -3.84 2.22
N ILE A 73 -7.12 -3.13 3.26
CA ILE A 73 -6.96 -1.69 3.39
C ILE A 73 -5.66 -1.45 4.16
N PHE A 74 -4.67 -0.90 3.47
CA PHE A 74 -3.40 -0.48 4.05
C PHE A 74 -3.52 0.98 4.47
N HIS A 75 -3.37 1.23 5.76
CA HIS A 75 -3.18 2.57 6.28
C HIS A 75 -1.68 2.85 6.34
N MET A 76 -1.21 3.80 5.53
CA MET A 76 0.19 4.18 5.40
C MET A 76 0.40 5.62 5.86
N LYS A 77 1.47 5.81 6.63
CA LYS A 77 1.99 7.13 7.02
C LYS A 77 3.39 7.36 6.47
N ARG A 78 3.90 8.58 6.58
CA ARG A 78 5.30 8.90 6.30
C ARG A 78 6.21 7.93 7.06
N GLY A 79 7.09 7.24 6.34
CA GLY A 79 8.12 6.41 6.97
C GLY A 79 9.20 7.32 7.53
N SER A 80 9.64 7.07 8.75
CA SER A 80 10.80 7.74 9.33
C SER A 80 12.02 7.43 8.47
N THR A 81 12.49 8.43 7.73
CA THR A 81 13.77 8.36 7.04
C THR A 81 14.84 8.95 7.95
N TYR A 82 16.09 8.52 7.79
CA TYR A 82 17.23 8.98 8.57
C TYR A 82 17.48 10.52 8.49
N GLY A 83 16.69 11.25 7.69
CA GLY A 83 16.76 12.71 7.52
C GLY A 83 15.71 13.52 8.31
N ASP A 84 14.78 12.87 9.02
CA ASP A 84 13.72 13.57 9.77
C ASP A 84 14.19 14.13 11.15
N PHE A 85 15.48 14.01 11.48
CA PHE A 85 16.12 14.56 12.70
C PHE A 85 16.91 15.85 12.45
N LYS A 86 16.44 16.73 11.56
CA LYS A 86 16.92 18.11 11.51
C LYS A 86 15.81 19.08 11.91
N GLY A 87 15.69 19.27 13.22
CA GLY A 87 14.99 20.35 13.89
C GLY A 87 15.82 20.78 15.09
#